data_AF-A0A085Z9C6-F1
#
_entry.id   AF-A0A085Z9C6-F1
#
_cell.length_a   1.000
_cell.length_b   1.000
_cell.length_c   1.000
_cell.angle_alpha   90.00
_cell.angle_beta   90.00
_cell.angle_gamma   90.00
#
_symmetry.space_group_name_H-M   'P 1'
#
loop_
_entity.id
_entity.type
_entity.pdbx_description
1 polymer ?
#
loop_
_entity_poly.entity_id
_entity_poly.type
_entity_poly.pdbx_seq_one_letter_code
_entity_poly.pdbx_strand_id
1 'polypeptide(L)'
;MKTFNTIFALIITTVLWGQNQRFVYEYRFISDSTQKNEVTSEIMLLDIAKKGSKFYSHKKSIADSIHQDRIKKQTRDFTGIDYGQVSFVVEKSYPEYNVTFYNNLDMNKYKVSDNRKLEWRILSEKEKIGEFSTQKAVCHFAARVWTAWFTPNIPIQDGPYKFNGLPGIIIKLEDKTKSHSFVLKEVKKLRPDQEWVSDSEKKVFGNIISIDQEKYKKQFIDSRENPTKGMRQMMSGSTKMIIVDESGKQLDIEKIMRERERNAKADNAKNNNLLELDLLK
;
A
#
# COMPACT_ATOMS: atom_id res chain seq x y z
N MET A 1 34.47 -58.37 17.41
CA MET A 1 33.56 -57.76 16.43
C MET A 1 32.89 -56.56 17.10
N LYS A 2 33.21 -55.32 16.69
CA LYS A 2 32.59 -54.10 17.21
C LYS A 2 31.44 -53.72 16.27
N THR A 3 30.21 -53.74 16.76
CA THR A 3 29.03 -53.28 16.01
C THR A 3 28.94 -51.75 16.13
N PHE A 4 28.95 -51.08 14.99
CA PHE A 4 28.80 -49.62 14.89
C PHE A 4 27.31 -49.33 14.65
N ASN A 5 26.62 -48.79 15.66
CA ASN A 5 25.24 -48.33 15.50
C ASN A 5 25.24 -46.91 14.95
N THR A 6 25.04 -46.78 13.65
CA THR A 6 24.80 -45.48 13.00
C THR A 6 23.33 -45.11 13.20
N ILE A 7 23.06 -44.14 14.08
CA ILE A 7 21.73 -43.51 14.20
C ILE A 7 21.53 -42.59 12.99
N PHE A 8 20.63 -42.97 12.09
CA PHE A 8 20.22 -42.13 10.97
C PHE A 8 19.14 -41.16 11.46
N ALA A 9 19.54 -39.94 11.82
CA ALA A 9 18.59 -38.87 12.12
C ALA A 9 17.96 -38.38 10.81
N LEU A 10 16.71 -38.78 10.57
CA LEU A 10 15.90 -38.31 9.45
C LEU A 10 15.49 -36.85 9.72
N ILE A 11 16.30 -35.89 9.27
CA ILE A 11 15.91 -34.48 9.24
C ILE A 11 14.85 -34.35 8.15
N ILE A 12 13.58 -34.37 8.54
CA ILE A 12 12.47 -33.97 7.68
C ILE A 12 12.52 -32.45 7.58
N THR A 13 13.32 -31.94 6.65
CA THR A 13 13.17 -30.57 6.16
C THR A 13 11.93 -30.55 5.26
N THR A 14 10.76 -30.23 5.81
CA THR A 14 9.64 -29.81 4.96
C THR A 14 9.99 -28.46 4.34
N VAL A 15 10.61 -28.48 3.17
CA VAL A 15 10.73 -27.33 2.29
C VAL A 15 9.34 -27.01 1.74
N LEU A 16 8.54 -26.23 2.48
CA LEU A 16 7.29 -25.63 2.00
C LEU A 16 7.46 -24.14 1.67
N TRP A 17 8.66 -23.73 1.23
CA TRP A 17 8.97 -22.35 0.88
C TRP A 17 8.98 -22.18 -0.63
N GLY A 18 7.79 -22.13 -1.24
CA GLY A 18 7.71 -21.94 -2.70
C GLY A 18 6.32 -21.76 -3.30
N GLN A 19 5.25 -21.69 -2.52
CA GLN A 19 3.92 -21.38 -3.07
C GLN A 19 3.67 -19.88 -3.01
N ASN A 20 3.34 -19.30 -4.16
CA ASN A 20 2.81 -17.95 -4.21
C ASN A 20 1.46 -17.93 -3.45
N GLN A 21 1.27 -16.95 -2.59
CA GLN A 21 0.10 -16.85 -1.72
C GLN A 21 -0.45 -15.43 -1.76
N ARG A 22 -1.74 -15.29 -1.49
CA ARG A 22 -2.42 -14.00 -1.34
C ARG A 22 -3.12 -13.95 0.00
N PHE A 23 -2.78 -12.96 0.78
CA PHE A 23 -3.44 -12.63 2.03
C PHE A 23 -4.36 -11.43 1.79
N VAL A 24 -5.66 -11.60 2.03
CA VAL A 24 -6.67 -10.56 1.82
C VAL A 24 -6.97 -9.90 3.16
N TYR A 25 -6.69 -8.61 3.27
CA TYR A 25 -6.96 -7.81 4.47
C TYR A 25 -8.14 -6.90 4.23
N GLU A 26 -8.98 -6.74 5.26
CA GLU A 26 -9.86 -5.58 5.37
C GLU A 26 -9.06 -4.47 6.06
N TYR A 27 -8.88 -3.35 5.37
CA TYR A 27 -8.35 -2.13 5.95
C TYR A 27 -9.51 -1.22 6.33
N ARG A 28 -9.58 -0.80 7.59
CA ARG A 28 -10.53 0.19 8.10
C ARG A 28 -9.76 1.43 8.53
N PHE A 29 -10.22 2.59 8.12
CA PHE A 29 -9.59 3.85 8.47
C PHE A 29 -10.57 5.01 8.62
N ILE A 30 -10.19 5.98 9.44
CA ILE A 30 -10.87 7.26 9.61
C ILE A 30 -9.93 8.34 9.07
N SER A 31 -10.28 9.01 7.97
CA SER A 31 -9.40 10.03 7.38
C SER A 31 -9.44 11.37 8.13
N ASP A 32 -10.63 11.73 8.64
CA ASP A 32 -10.89 12.96 9.38
C ASP A 32 -11.02 12.66 10.88
N SER A 33 -10.00 13.06 11.65
CA SER A 33 -9.96 12.83 13.10
C SER A 33 -11.11 13.50 13.87
N THR A 34 -11.78 14.50 13.27
CA THR A 34 -12.95 15.17 13.87
C THR A 34 -14.24 14.37 13.65
N GLN A 35 -14.28 13.49 12.66
CA GLN A 35 -15.44 12.69 12.26
C GLN A 35 -15.22 11.20 12.56
N LYS A 36 -15.03 10.87 13.84
CA LYS A 36 -14.63 9.51 14.30
C LYS A 36 -15.61 8.39 13.92
N ASN A 37 -16.85 8.72 13.58
CA ASN A 37 -17.87 7.75 13.18
C ASN A 37 -17.85 7.46 11.67
N GLU A 38 -17.16 8.27 10.86
CA GLU A 38 -17.01 8.06 9.42
C GLU A 38 -15.87 7.08 9.13
N VAL A 39 -16.15 5.80 9.38
CA VAL A 39 -15.19 4.72 9.12
C VAL A 39 -15.31 4.27 7.67
N THR A 40 -14.24 4.46 6.90
CA THR A 40 -14.08 3.88 5.57
C THR A 40 -13.47 2.48 5.68
N SER A 41 -13.82 1.60 4.76
CA SER A 41 -13.14 0.32 4.60
C SER A 41 -12.81 0.00 3.15
N GLU A 42 -11.68 -0.68 2.94
CA GLU A 42 -11.23 -1.13 1.64
C GLU A 42 -10.52 -2.49 1.75
N ILE A 43 -10.74 -3.36 0.76
CA ILE A 43 -10.04 -4.65 0.67
C ILE A 43 -8.65 -4.44 0.09
N MET A 44 -7.65 -4.93 0.81
CA MET A 44 -6.25 -4.88 0.45
C MET A 44 -5.73 -6.29 0.19
N LEU A 45 -4.83 -6.41 -0.78
CA LEU A 45 -4.20 -7.65 -1.17
C LEU A 45 -2.72 -7.59 -0.79
N LEU A 46 -2.22 -8.63 -0.14
CA LEU A 46 -0.80 -8.90 0.06
C LEU A 46 -0.44 -10.16 -0.72
N ASP A 47 0.16 -9.99 -1.88
CA ASP A 47 0.68 -11.09 -2.68
C ASP A 47 2.11 -11.40 -2.24
N ILE A 48 2.39 -12.67 -1.96
CA ILE A 48 3.71 -13.20 -1.60
C ILE A 48 4.20 -14.08 -2.73
N ALA A 49 5.45 -13.88 -3.14
CA ALA A 49 6.16 -14.75 -4.08
C ALA A 49 7.61 -14.92 -3.61
N LYS A 50 8.38 -15.76 -4.31
CA LYS A 50 9.80 -16.00 -3.96
C LYS A 50 10.63 -14.70 -3.88
N LYS A 51 10.34 -13.73 -4.75
CA LYS A 51 11.07 -12.46 -4.84
C LYS A 51 10.72 -11.45 -3.73
N GLY A 52 9.61 -11.63 -3.01
CA GLY A 52 9.12 -10.58 -2.13
C GLY A 52 7.64 -10.61 -1.84
N SER A 53 7.12 -9.42 -1.54
CA SER A 53 5.68 -9.18 -1.43
C SER A 53 5.22 -7.89 -2.11
N LYS A 54 3.92 -7.84 -2.43
CA LYS A 54 3.23 -6.63 -2.90
C LYS A 54 1.92 -6.42 -2.18
N PHE A 55 1.80 -5.27 -1.53
CA PHE A 55 0.59 -4.82 -0.83
C PHE A 55 -0.10 -3.68 -1.57
N TYR A 56 -1.39 -3.84 -1.89
CA TYR A 56 -2.13 -2.90 -2.75
C TYR A 56 -3.64 -3.04 -2.60
N SER A 57 -4.39 -2.03 -3.02
CA SER A 57 -5.87 -2.09 -3.04
C SER A 57 -6.39 -3.07 -4.08
N HIS A 58 -7.43 -3.83 -3.71
CA HIS A 58 -8.17 -4.66 -4.65
C HIS A 58 -8.90 -3.80 -5.71
N LYS A 59 -9.49 -2.67 -5.32
CA LYS A 59 -10.12 -1.73 -6.27
C LYS A 59 -9.10 -1.19 -7.27
N LYS A 60 -7.92 -0.80 -6.79
CA LYS A 60 -6.79 -0.43 -7.67
C LYS A 60 -6.44 -1.53 -8.67
N SER A 61 -6.43 -2.80 -8.23
CA SER A 61 -6.13 -3.92 -9.13
C SER A 61 -7.13 -4.07 -10.27
N ILE A 62 -8.42 -3.87 -9.97
CA ILE A 62 -9.51 -3.89 -10.95
C ILE A 62 -9.38 -2.67 -11.87
N ALA A 63 -9.18 -1.49 -11.32
CA ALA A 63 -9.00 -0.25 -12.07
C ALA A 63 -7.82 -0.32 -13.03
N ASP A 64 -6.65 -0.82 -12.58
CA ASP A 64 -5.47 -1.01 -13.43
C ASP A 64 -5.77 -1.98 -14.60
N SER A 65 -6.55 -3.06 -14.35
CA SER A 65 -6.96 -4.02 -15.38
C SER A 65 -7.90 -3.39 -16.41
N ILE A 66 -8.92 -2.65 -15.97
CA ILE A 66 -9.84 -1.93 -16.86
C ILE A 66 -9.08 -0.88 -17.67
N HIS A 67 -8.18 -0.14 -17.04
CA HIS A 67 -7.38 0.89 -17.70
C HIS A 67 -6.52 0.30 -18.82
N GLN A 68 -5.83 -0.82 -18.55
CA GLN A 68 -5.05 -1.52 -19.56
C GLN A 68 -5.90 -2.04 -20.72
N ASP A 69 -7.07 -2.62 -20.44
CA ASP A 69 -7.98 -3.09 -21.48
C ASP A 69 -8.49 -1.94 -22.37
N ARG A 70 -8.92 -0.83 -21.76
CA ARG A 70 -9.38 0.36 -22.49
C ARG A 70 -8.27 0.96 -23.36
N ILE A 71 -7.04 1.07 -22.84
CA ILE A 71 -5.88 1.50 -23.64
C ILE A 71 -5.62 0.57 -24.83
N LYS A 72 -5.66 -0.75 -24.63
CA LYS A 72 -5.48 -1.73 -25.71
C LYS A 72 -6.56 -1.59 -26.78
N LYS A 73 -7.79 -1.28 -26.38
CA LYS A 73 -8.93 -1.00 -27.26
C LYS A 73 -8.96 0.44 -27.79
N GLN A 74 -7.91 1.23 -27.56
CA GLN A 74 -7.81 2.64 -27.94
C GLN A 74 -8.95 3.53 -27.41
N THR A 75 -9.65 3.09 -26.37
CA THR A 75 -10.70 3.84 -25.68
C THR A 75 -10.04 4.79 -24.68
N ARG A 76 -10.30 6.10 -24.83
CA ARG A 76 -9.78 7.15 -23.94
C ARG A 76 -10.77 7.63 -22.88
N ASP A 77 -11.95 7.02 -22.83
CA ASP A 77 -12.91 7.24 -21.76
C ASP A 77 -12.53 6.39 -20.54
N PHE A 78 -12.19 7.05 -19.44
CA PHE A 78 -11.87 6.41 -18.16
C PHE A 78 -12.91 6.74 -17.08
N THR A 79 -14.07 7.28 -17.47
CA THR A 79 -15.18 7.52 -16.56
C THR A 79 -15.72 6.20 -15.99
N GLY A 80 -16.32 6.30 -14.79
CA GLY A 80 -16.91 5.16 -14.08
C GLY A 80 -15.93 4.15 -13.47
N ILE A 81 -14.62 4.37 -13.57
CA ILE A 81 -13.62 3.53 -12.91
C ILE A 81 -13.53 3.90 -11.43
N ASP A 82 -13.86 2.96 -10.55
CA ASP A 82 -13.66 3.09 -9.11
C ASP A 82 -12.21 2.74 -8.74
N TYR A 83 -11.41 3.76 -8.45
CA TYR A 83 -10.01 3.60 -8.05
C TYR A 83 -9.84 3.24 -6.56
N GLY A 84 -10.91 3.27 -5.77
CA GLY A 84 -10.84 3.21 -4.31
C GLY A 84 -10.28 4.48 -3.67
N GLN A 85 -10.17 4.47 -2.35
CA GLN A 85 -9.59 5.57 -1.57
C GLN A 85 -8.11 5.32 -1.25
N VAL A 86 -7.63 4.07 -1.41
CA VAL A 86 -6.24 3.71 -1.18
C VAL A 86 -5.49 3.55 -2.50
N SER A 87 -4.72 4.59 -2.86
CA SER A 87 -3.95 4.65 -4.11
C SER A 87 -2.55 4.04 -4.02
N PHE A 88 -1.99 3.90 -2.81
CA PHE A 88 -0.61 3.48 -2.64
C PHE A 88 -0.39 1.99 -2.95
N VAL A 89 0.85 1.65 -3.27
CA VAL A 89 1.36 0.28 -3.39
C VAL A 89 2.64 0.17 -2.57
N VAL A 90 2.83 -0.95 -1.87
CA VAL A 90 4.09 -1.26 -1.19
C VAL A 90 4.65 -2.55 -1.77
N GLU A 91 5.90 -2.53 -2.17
CA GLU A 91 6.65 -3.73 -2.56
C GLU A 91 7.80 -3.94 -1.57
N LYS A 92 8.01 -5.20 -1.15
CA LYS A 92 9.13 -5.58 -0.27
C LYS A 92 9.96 -6.63 -0.99
N SER A 93 11.27 -6.44 -1.12
CA SER A 93 12.16 -7.41 -1.77
C SER A 93 12.77 -8.36 -0.74
N TYR A 94 12.73 -9.67 -0.99
CA TYR A 94 13.37 -10.67 -0.12
C TYR A 94 14.81 -10.97 -0.55
N PRO A 95 15.70 -11.38 0.39
CA PRO A 95 15.44 -11.64 1.82
C PRO A 95 15.56 -10.43 2.75
N GLU A 96 16.02 -9.26 2.28
CA GLU A 96 16.33 -8.11 3.14
C GLU A 96 15.10 -7.29 3.56
N TYR A 97 13.94 -7.58 2.97
CA TYR A 97 12.67 -6.84 3.16
C TYR A 97 12.79 -5.34 2.82
N ASN A 98 13.64 -4.96 1.85
CA ASN A 98 13.75 -3.56 1.42
C ASN A 98 12.40 -3.05 0.92
N VAL A 99 11.92 -1.95 1.49
CA VAL A 99 10.60 -1.40 1.22
C VAL A 99 10.69 -0.38 0.09
N THR A 100 9.89 -0.59 -0.95
CA THR A 100 9.59 0.42 -1.97
C THR A 100 8.12 0.81 -1.89
N PHE A 101 7.85 2.06 -1.57
CA PHE A 101 6.52 2.63 -1.51
C PHE A 101 6.23 3.42 -2.79
N TYR A 102 5.05 3.20 -3.36
CA TYR A 102 4.56 3.92 -4.52
C TYR A 102 3.30 4.69 -4.16
N ASN A 103 3.27 5.96 -4.53
CA ASN A 103 2.06 6.77 -4.43
C ASN A 103 2.07 7.87 -5.50
N ASN A 104 0.89 8.34 -5.86
CA ASN A 104 0.75 9.45 -6.78
C ASN A 104 0.59 10.74 -5.96
N LEU A 105 1.34 11.77 -6.30
CA LEU A 105 1.09 13.14 -5.83
C LEU A 105 0.88 14.00 -7.08
N ASP A 106 -0.31 14.59 -7.18
CA ASP A 106 -0.78 15.28 -8.38
C ASP A 106 -0.63 14.40 -9.63
N MET A 107 0.21 14.80 -10.60
CA MET A 107 0.40 14.08 -11.86
C MET A 107 1.53 13.05 -11.82
N ASN A 108 2.42 13.14 -10.82
CA ASN A 108 3.62 12.32 -10.76
C ASN A 108 3.42 11.11 -9.86
N LYS A 109 4.08 10.03 -10.24
CA LYS A 109 4.21 8.84 -9.40
C LYS A 109 5.54 8.88 -8.70
N TYR A 110 5.53 8.66 -7.40
CA TYR A 110 6.74 8.60 -6.59
C TYR A 110 7.07 7.14 -6.31
N LYS A 111 8.33 6.77 -6.55
CA LYS A 111 8.95 5.51 -6.12
C LYS A 111 9.86 5.84 -4.94
N VAL A 112 9.45 5.45 -3.75
CA VAL A 112 10.07 5.87 -2.50
C VAL A 112 10.78 4.69 -1.87
N SER A 113 12.10 4.80 -1.73
CA SER A 113 12.87 3.87 -0.90
C SER A 113 12.70 4.25 0.57
N ASP A 114 12.27 3.29 1.40
CA ASP A 114 12.03 3.50 2.82
C ASP A 114 12.83 2.48 3.65
N ASN A 115 13.92 2.96 4.26
CA ASN A 115 14.82 2.13 5.05
C ASN A 115 14.54 2.24 6.57
N ARG A 116 13.41 2.84 6.98
CA ARG A 116 13.06 2.93 8.40
C ARG A 116 12.81 1.53 8.95
N LYS A 117 13.50 1.20 10.05
CA LYS A 117 13.38 -0.10 10.70
C LYS A 117 12.17 -0.16 11.64
N LEU A 118 11.59 -1.35 11.75
CA LEU A 118 10.49 -1.64 12.67
C LEU A 118 11.04 -2.39 13.88
N GLU A 119 11.19 -1.67 14.99
CA GLU A 119 11.67 -2.24 16.25
C GLU A 119 10.48 -2.83 17.02
N TRP A 120 10.23 -4.13 16.82
CA TRP A 120 9.16 -4.86 17.48
C TRP A 120 9.54 -5.28 18.89
N ARG A 121 8.64 -5.02 19.84
CA ARG A 121 8.64 -5.67 21.15
C ARG A 121 7.56 -6.74 21.17
N ILE A 122 7.97 -7.99 21.03
CA ILE A 122 7.08 -9.16 21.18
C ILE A 122 6.73 -9.34 22.65
N LEU A 123 5.46 -9.55 22.93
CA LEU A 123 4.93 -9.68 24.28
C LEU A 123 4.38 -11.10 24.50
N SER A 124 4.14 -11.47 25.76
CA SER A 124 3.67 -12.80 26.11
C SER A 124 2.17 -13.00 25.87
N GLU A 125 1.39 -11.95 25.63
CA GLU A 125 -0.04 -12.09 25.40
C GLU A 125 -0.32 -12.86 24.11
N LYS A 126 -1.28 -13.78 24.21
CA LYS A 126 -1.76 -14.59 23.11
C LYS A 126 -3.27 -14.42 22.99
N GLU A 127 -3.76 -14.45 21.76
CA GLU A 127 -5.19 -14.33 21.46
C GLU A 127 -5.52 -15.24 20.27
N LYS A 128 -6.71 -15.83 20.27
CA LYS A 128 -7.23 -16.54 19.10
C LYS A 128 -8.04 -15.56 18.24
N ILE A 129 -7.60 -15.32 17.01
CA ILE A 129 -8.28 -14.43 16.06
C ILE A 129 -8.74 -15.28 14.87
N GLY A 130 -10.05 -15.51 14.78
CA GLY A 130 -10.60 -16.50 13.86
C GLY A 130 -10.03 -17.89 14.18
N GLU A 131 -9.40 -18.52 13.20
CA GLU A 131 -8.74 -19.83 13.35
C GLU A 131 -7.27 -19.75 13.79
N PHE A 132 -6.71 -18.54 13.90
CA PHE A 132 -5.28 -18.36 14.14
C PHE A 132 -4.98 -18.16 15.63
N SER A 133 -4.07 -18.97 16.17
CA SER A 133 -3.40 -18.68 17.44
C SER A 133 -2.35 -17.60 17.20
N THR A 134 -2.51 -16.45 17.83
CA THR A 134 -1.66 -15.28 17.61
C THR A 134 -0.92 -14.85 18.87
N GLN A 135 0.19 -14.13 18.69
CA GLN A 135 0.97 -13.49 19.73
C GLN A 135 1.04 -11.99 19.47
N LYS A 136 1.00 -11.21 20.54
CA LYS A 136 1.05 -9.76 20.49
C LYS A 136 2.47 -9.24 20.29
N ALA A 137 2.61 -8.21 19.47
CA ALA A 137 3.81 -7.38 19.39
C ALA A 137 3.42 -5.90 19.28
N VAL A 138 4.29 -5.02 19.72
CA VAL A 138 4.10 -3.57 19.62
C VAL A 138 5.33 -2.89 19.03
N CYS A 139 5.12 -1.84 18.24
CA CYS A 139 6.20 -0.99 17.74
C CYS A 139 5.76 0.47 17.64
N HIS A 140 6.75 1.36 17.52
CA HIS A 140 6.51 2.76 17.18
C HIS A 140 6.94 2.97 15.73
N PHE A 141 6.02 3.45 14.90
CA PHE A 141 6.29 3.69 13.49
C PHE A 141 5.43 4.84 12.96
N ALA A 142 6.06 5.73 12.17
CA ALA A 142 5.41 6.86 11.51
C ALA A 142 4.55 7.72 12.45
N ALA A 143 5.12 8.08 13.61
CA ALA A 143 4.47 8.82 14.70
C ALA A 143 3.20 8.16 15.29
N ARG A 144 3.06 6.84 15.16
CA ARG A 144 1.99 6.03 15.76
C ARG A 144 2.57 4.89 16.60
N VAL A 145 1.77 4.44 17.57
CA VAL A 145 2.01 3.18 18.28
C VAL A 145 1.13 2.12 17.65
N TRP A 146 1.73 1.03 17.21
CA TRP A 146 1.05 -0.07 16.54
C TRP A 146 1.03 -1.30 17.44
N THR A 147 -0.10 -2.01 17.43
CA THR A 147 -0.24 -3.35 17.99
C THR A 147 -0.46 -4.33 16.85
N ALA A 148 0.41 -5.31 16.74
CA ALA A 148 0.29 -6.42 15.81
C ALA A 148 -0.05 -7.71 16.56
N TRP A 149 -0.91 -8.53 15.98
CA TRP A 149 -1.14 -9.92 16.36
C TRP A 149 -0.68 -10.78 15.21
N PHE A 150 0.38 -11.57 15.41
CA PHE A 150 0.99 -12.40 14.37
C PHE A 150 0.91 -13.89 14.73
N THR A 151 0.99 -14.78 13.75
CA THR A 151 0.98 -16.23 13.99
C THR A 151 2.22 -16.93 13.41
N PRO A 152 2.98 -17.69 14.22
CA PRO A 152 4.13 -18.45 13.73
C PRO A 152 3.74 -19.66 12.88
N ASN A 153 2.46 -20.07 12.89
CA ASN A 153 1.95 -21.19 12.10
C ASN A 153 2.08 -20.95 10.59
N ILE A 154 2.13 -19.68 10.17
CA ILE A 154 2.43 -19.27 8.81
C ILE A 154 3.76 -18.49 8.90
N PRO A 155 4.91 -19.14 8.69
CA PRO A 155 6.24 -18.58 9.00
C PRO A 155 6.73 -17.60 7.92
N ILE A 156 5.88 -16.66 7.51
CA ILE A 156 6.18 -15.59 6.57
C ILE A 156 6.30 -14.30 7.38
N GLN A 157 7.47 -13.66 7.41
CA GLN A 157 7.73 -12.48 8.23
C GLN A 157 7.21 -11.18 7.58
N ASP A 158 5.97 -11.20 7.12
CA ASP A 158 5.36 -10.12 6.34
C ASP A 158 3.98 -9.73 6.90
N GLY A 159 3.38 -8.69 6.34
CA GLY A 159 2.13 -8.12 6.81
C GLY A 159 1.66 -6.95 5.96
N PRO A 160 0.52 -6.35 6.35
CA PRO A 160 -0.08 -5.24 5.61
C PRO A 160 0.85 -4.03 5.57
N TYR A 161 0.73 -3.22 4.51
CA TYR A 161 1.52 -2.01 4.31
C TYR A 161 3.03 -2.29 4.37
N LYS A 162 3.79 -1.49 5.13
CA LYS A 162 5.25 -1.62 5.31
C LYS A 162 5.63 -2.60 6.43
N PHE A 163 4.66 -3.09 7.21
CA PHE A 163 4.92 -3.90 8.40
C PHE A 163 5.45 -5.30 8.03
N ASN A 164 6.58 -5.67 8.63
CA ASN A 164 7.29 -6.94 8.41
C ASN A 164 8.20 -7.24 9.62
N GLY A 165 8.88 -8.40 9.64
CA GLY A 165 9.94 -8.72 10.60
C GLY A 165 9.47 -9.39 11.91
N LEU A 166 8.20 -9.75 12.03
CA LEU A 166 7.72 -10.64 13.11
C LEU A 166 7.90 -12.11 12.70
N PRO A 167 8.10 -13.05 13.64
CA PRO A 167 8.30 -14.47 13.33
C PRO A 167 6.97 -15.16 12.97
N GLY A 168 6.35 -14.71 11.88
CA GLY A 168 5.05 -15.16 11.40
C GLY A 168 4.25 -14.05 10.74
N ILE A 169 3.21 -14.41 9.99
CA ILE A 169 2.37 -13.44 9.28
C ILE A 169 1.54 -12.63 10.28
N ILE A 170 1.39 -11.33 10.03
CA ILE A 170 0.53 -10.46 10.82
C ILE A 170 -0.94 -10.74 10.48
N ILE A 171 -1.73 -11.22 11.44
CA ILE A 171 -3.17 -11.50 11.29
C ILE A 171 -4.00 -10.23 11.52
N LYS A 172 -3.61 -9.41 12.49
CA LYS A 172 -4.27 -8.14 12.80
C LYS A 172 -3.22 -7.09 13.12
N LEU A 173 -3.43 -5.88 12.65
CA LEU A 173 -2.60 -4.72 12.94
C LEU A 173 -3.49 -3.51 13.19
N GLU A 174 -3.33 -2.83 14.31
CA GLU A 174 -4.09 -1.60 14.59
C GLU A 174 -3.24 -0.56 15.30
N ASP A 175 -3.51 0.70 15.01
CA ASP A 175 -2.92 1.79 15.76
C ASP A 175 -3.59 1.94 17.13
N LYS A 176 -2.92 2.61 18.08
CA LYS A 176 -3.44 2.79 19.45
C LYS A 176 -4.85 3.41 19.50
N THR A 177 -5.20 4.25 18.53
CA THR A 177 -6.52 4.90 18.48
C THR A 177 -7.59 4.05 17.80
N LYS A 178 -7.21 2.90 17.20
CA LYS A 178 -8.04 2.05 16.34
C LYS A 178 -8.64 2.79 15.14
N SER A 179 -8.07 3.93 14.79
CA SER A 179 -8.46 4.71 13.61
C SER A 179 -7.84 4.17 12.33
N HIS A 180 -6.84 3.30 12.43
CA HIS A 180 -6.34 2.47 11.34
C HIS A 180 -6.26 1.02 11.83
N SER A 181 -6.91 0.10 11.10
CA SER A 181 -6.92 -1.32 11.44
C SER A 181 -6.88 -2.18 10.18
N PHE A 182 -5.98 -3.15 10.15
CA PHE A 182 -5.91 -4.20 9.14
C PHE A 182 -6.25 -5.53 9.79
N VAL A 183 -7.19 -6.27 9.21
CA VAL A 183 -7.58 -7.60 9.69
C VAL A 183 -7.55 -8.56 8.53
N LEU A 184 -6.79 -9.65 8.66
CA LEU A 184 -6.77 -10.73 7.69
C LEU A 184 -8.15 -11.38 7.61
N LYS A 185 -8.68 -11.51 6.40
CA LYS A 185 -9.98 -12.13 6.12
C LYS A 185 -9.85 -13.46 5.39
N GLU A 186 -8.87 -13.58 4.52
CA GLU A 186 -8.75 -14.73 3.63
C GLU A 186 -7.30 -15.01 3.25
N VAL A 187 -6.96 -16.29 3.05
CA VAL A 187 -5.68 -16.74 2.49
C VAL A 187 -5.96 -17.57 1.26
N LYS A 188 -5.39 -17.18 0.11
CA LYS A 188 -5.52 -17.86 -1.18
C LYS A 188 -4.17 -18.38 -1.64
N LYS A 189 -4.18 -19.56 -2.25
CA LYS A 189 -3.04 -20.02 -3.06
C LYS A 189 -3.10 -19.33 -4.42
N LEU A 190 -1.97 -18.83 -4.87
CA LEU A 190 -1.80 -18.34 -6.23
C LEU A 190 -1.09 -19.40 -7.06
N ARG A 191 -1.18 -19.29 -8.39
CA ARG A 191 -0.41 -20.18 -9.26
C ARG A 191 1.09 -19.90 -9.11
N PRO A 192 1.98 -20.91 -9.24
CA PRO A 192 3.41 -20.71 -9.11
C PRO A 192 4.01 -19.70 -10.12
N ASP A 193 3.43 -19.60 -11.31
CA ASP A 193 3.81 -18.66 -12.37
C ASP A 193 3.17 -17.27 -12.20
N GLN A 194 2.23 -17.13 -11.28
CA GLN A 194 1.55 -15.86 -11.04
C GLN A 194 2.41 -14.95 -10.16
N GLU A 195 3.20 -14.11 -10.82
CA GLU A 195 3.91 -12.99 -10.19
C GLU A 195 3.28 -11.65 -10.56
N TRP A 196 3.37 -10.68 -9.66
CA TRP A 196 3.01 -9.31 -10.01
C TRP A 196 4.10 -8.65 -10.86
N VAL A 197 3.66 -7.76 -11.74
CA VAL A 197 4.50 -6.76 -12.40
C VAL A 197 4.76 -5.62 -11.41
N SER A 198 6.01 -5.18 -11.30
CA SER A 198 6.37 -4.09 -10.40
C SER A 198 5.62 -2.82 -10.77
N ASP A 199 5.23 -2.04 -9.76
CA ASP A 199 4.53 -0.79 -10.00
C ASP A 199 5.39 0.25 -10.74
N SER A 200 6.73 0.10 -10.74
CA SER A 200 7.63 0.93 -11.54
C SER A 200 7.63 0.62 -13.04
N GLU A 201 7.15 -0.56 -13.45
CA GLU A 201 7.12 -0.97 -14.86
C GLU A 201 5.81 -0.56 -15.55
N LYS A 202 4.82 -0.10 -14.77
CA LYS A 202 3.54 0.35 -15.32
C LYS A 202 3.71 1.68 -16.04
N LYS A 203 3.07 1.81 -17.20
CA LYS A 203 2.91 3.10 -17.88
C LYS A 203 2.12 4.04 -16.97
N VAL A 204 2.66 5.24 -16.80
CA VAL A 204 2.05 6.33 -16.03
C VAL A 204 1.89 7.55 -16.93
N PHE A 205 0.95 8.41 -16.60
CA PHE A 205 0.73 9.63 -17.35
C PHE A 205 1.83 10.68 -17.10
N GLY A 206 2.20 10.91 -15.83
CA GLY A 206 3.32 11.79 -15.47
C GLY A 206 4.65 11.06 -15.37
N ASN A 207 5.59 11.62 -14.59
CA ASN A 207 6.90 11.02 -14.39
C ASN A 207 6.90 10.02 -13.22
N ILE A 208 7.80 9.04 -13.29
CA ILE A 208 8.18 8.23 -12.11
C ILE A 208 9.39 8.89 -11.47
N ILE A 209 9.18 9.48 -10.29
CA ILE A 209 10.22 10.18 -9.52
C ILE A 209 10.73 9.24 -8.43
N SER A 210 12.00 8.85 -8.51
CA SER A 210 12.63 7.95 -7.52
C SER A 210 13.34 8.77 -6.44
N ILE A 211 12.91 8.62 -5.19
CA ILE A 211 13.45 9.37 -4.03
C ILE A 211 13.47 8.51 -2.76
N ASP A 212 14.12 9.00 -1.71
CA ASP A 212 14.03 8.45 -0.36
C ASP A 212 12.83 9.01 0.42
N GLN A 213 12.50 8.39 1.55
CA GLN A 213 11.39 8.78 2.43
C GLN A 213 11.48 10.25 2.92
N GLU A 214 12.67 10.76 3.22
CA GLU A 214 12.85 12.13 3.70
C GLU A 214 12.51 13.18 2.62
N LYS A 215 12.96 12.95 1.39
CA LYS A 215 12.56 13.77 0.24
C LYS A 215 11.08 13.61 -0.06
N TYR A 216 10.54 12.39 0.05
CA TYR A 216 9.11 12.16 -0.19
C TYR A 216 8.24 12.95 0.76
N LYS A 217 8.60 13.00 2.05
CA LYS A 217 7.91 13.83 3.04
C LYS A 217 7.84 15.30 2.63
N LYS A 218 8.94 15.88 2.12
CA LYS A 218 8.96 17.26 1.61
C LYS A 218 8.02 17.44 0.40
N GLN A 219 8.02 16.49 -0.54
CA GLN A 219 7.13 16.52 -1.71
C GLN A 219 5.67 16.33 -1.32
N PHE A 220 5.40 15.51 -0.31
CA PHE A 220 4.05 15.30 0.22
C PHE A 220 3.49 16.59 0.83
N ILE A 221 4.27 17.30 1.66
CA ILE A 221 3.88 18.60 2.23
C ILE A 221 3.62 19.63 1.12
N ASP A 222 4.57 19.80 0.19
CA ASP A 222 4.41 20.73 -0.95
C ASP A 222 3.17 20.38 -1.80
N SER A 223 2.88 19.09 -2.01
CA SER A 223 1.67 18.67 -2.74
C SER A 223 0.37 19.00 -2.00
N ARG A 224 0.40 19.10 -0.67
CA ARG A 224 -0.78 19.49 0.11
C ARG A 224 -1.00 21.00 0.09
N GLU A 225 0.08 21.78 0.08
CA GLU A 225 0.06 23.23 -0.03
C GLU A 225 -0.24 23.70 -1.47
N ASN A 226 0.28 22.97 -2.46
CA ASN A 226 0.24 23.28 -3.88
C ASN A 226 -0.29 22.09 -4.72
N PRO A 227 -1.54 21.64 -4.52
CA PRO A 227 -2.05 20.38 -5.09
C PRO A 227 -2.20 20.35 -6.61
N THR A 228 -2.08 21.49 -7.29
CA THR A 228 -2.15 21.60 -8.75
C THR A 228 -0.82 21.98 -9.40
N LYS A 229 0.30 21.90 -8.65
CA LYS A 229 1.62 22.36 -9.12
C LYS A 229 2.11 21.64 -10.38
N GLY A 230 2.06 20.31 -10.39
CA GLY A 230 2.48 19.51 -11.54
C GLY A 230 1.57 19.71 -12.74
N MET A 231 0.25 19.79 -12.52
CA MET A 231 -0.72 20.13 -13.57
C MET A 231 -0.42 21.51 -14.19
N ARG A 232 -0.16 22.55 -13.37
CA ARG A 232 0.22 23.88 -13.88
C ARG A 232 1.52 23.85 -14.66
N GLN A 233 2.54 23.13 -14.17
CA GLN A 233 3.81 22.98 -14.89
C GLN A 233 3.63 22.32 -16.25
N MET A 234 2.83 21.25 -16.32
CA MET A 234 2.51 20.59 -17.58
C MET A 234 1.81 21.54 -18.57
N MET A 235 0.83 22.32 -18.10
CA MET A 235 0.10 23.29 -18.92
C MET A 235 0.97 24.46 -19.38
N SER A 236 1.98 24.84 -18.59
CA SER A 236 2.95 25.88 -18.98
C SER A 236 3.99 25.39 -20.00
N GLY A 237 4.10 24.07 -20.19
CA GLY A 237 4.96 23.44 -21.20
C GLY A 237 4.34 23.44 -22.59
N SER A 238 4.82 22.54 -23.45
CA SER A 238 4.36 22.38 -24.83
C SER A 238 3.01 21.64 -24.98
N THR A 239 2.42 21.15 -23.89
CA THR A 239 1.16 20.40 -23.92
C THR A 239 -0.03 21.35 -23.78
N LYS A 240 -0.77 21.58 -24.88
CA LYS A 240 -2.05 22.30 -24.82
C LYS A 240 -3.18 21.33 -24.50
N MET A 241 -3.75 21.43 -23.30
CA MET A 241 -5.02 20.76 -22.99
C MET A 241 -6.18 21.72 -23.24
N ILE A 242 -7.22 21.22 -23.91
CA ILE A 242 -8.50 21.91 -24.06
C ILE A 242 -9.53 21.03 -23.36
N ILE A 243 -10.24 21.61 -22.39
CA ILE A 243 -11.34 20.92 -21.70
C ILE A 243 -12.63 21.47 -22.29
N VAL A 244 -13.50 20.59 -22.76
CA VAL A 244 -14.82 20.93 -23.29
C VAL A 244 -15.91 20.26 -22.45
N ASP A 245 -17.09 20.87 -22.40
CA ASP A 245 -18.29 20.20 -21.89
C ASP A 245 -18.88 19.21 -22.91
N GLU A 246 -19.98 18.56 -22.54
CA GLU A 246 -20.69 17.59 -23.41
C GLU A 246 -21.19 18.21 -24.72
N SER A 247 -21.37 19.54 -24.77
CA SER A 247 -21.77 20.27 -25.99
C SER A 247 -20.58 20.67 -26.88
N GLY A 248 -19.35 20.38 -26.44
CA GLY A 248 -18.12 20.77 -27.13
C GLY A 248 -17.67 22.21 -26.84
N LYS A 249 -18.32 22.91 -25.91
CA LYS A 249 -17.93 24.27 -25.53
C LYS A 249 -16.68 24.24 -24.65
N GLN A 250 -15.67 25.02 -25.03
CA GLN A 250 -14.44 25.15 -24.26
C GLN A 250 -14.71 25.78 -22.88
N LEU A 251 -14.20 25.11 -21.84
CA LEU A 251 -14.28 25.56 -20.46
C LEU A 251 -13.07 26.43 -20.10
N ASP A 252 -13.28 27.32 -19.12
CA ASP A 252 -12.22 28.16 -18.56
C ASP A 252 -11.29 27.31 -17.67
N ILE A 253 -10.09 27.04 -18.20
CA ILE A 253 -9.08 26.22 -17.54
C ILE A 253 -8.59 26.88 -16.25
N GLU A 254 -8.46 28.20 -16.20
CA GLU A 254 -8.03 28.90 -14.98
C GLU A 254 -9.06 28.76 -13.87
N LYS A 255 -10.35 28.88 -14.22
CA LYS A 255 -11.44 28.62 -13.27
C LYS A 255 -11.40 27.18 -12.76
N ILE A 256 -11.29 26.19 -13.65
CA ILE A 256 -11.18 24.77 -13.28
C ILE A 256 -10.00 24.53 -12.35
N MET A 257 -8.84 25.11 -12.63
CA MET A 257 -7.63 24.94 -11.83
C MET A 257 -7.78 25.53 -10.44
N ARG A 258 -8.40 26.71 -10.30
CA ARG A 258 -8.69 27.31 -8.99
C ARG A 258 -9.70 26.49 -8.19
N GLU A 259 -10.75 25.97 -8.82
CA GLU A 259 -11.73 25.09 -8.17
C GLU A 259 -11.10 23.79 -7.70
N ARG A 260 -10.29 23.15 -8.56
CA ARG A 260 -9.53 21.94 -8.22
C ARG A 260 -8.57 22.18 -7.05
N GLU A 261 -7.84 23.30 -7.05
CA GLU A 261 -6.94 23.65 -5.96
C GLU A 261 -7.71 23.85 -4.64
N ARG A 262 -8.83 24.58 -4.67
CA ARG A 262 -9.70 24.80 -3.50
C ARG A 262 -10.22 23.48 -2.94
N ASN A 263 -10.76 22.61 -3.79
CA ASN A 263 -11.33 21.33 -3.38
C ASN A 263 -10.24 20.42 -2.80
N ALA A 264 -9.09 20.31 -3.47
CA ALA A 264 -7.97 19.52 -2.97
C ALA A 264 -7.45 20.02 -1.61
N LYS A 265 -7.40 21.35 -1.39
CA LYS A 265 -7.04 21.93 -0.08
C LYS A 265 -8.07 21.59 1.01
N ALA A 266 -9.37 21.65 0.69
CA ALA A 266 -10.43 21.26 1.61
C ALA A 266 -10.37 19.76 1.95
N ASP A 267 -10.14 18.90 0.96
CA ASP A 267 -9.98 17.45 1.14
C ASP A 267 -8.73 17.13 1.95
N ASN A 268 -7.62 17.83 1.70
CA ASN A 268 -6.41 17.71 2.51
C ASN A 268 -6.68 18.08 3.97
N ALA A 269 -7.41 19.16 4.25
CA ALA A 269 -7.75 19.56 5.62
C ALA A 269 -8.56 18.48 6.37
N LYS A 270 -9.48 17.80 5.66
CA LYS A 270 -10.22 16.65 6.20
C LYS A 270 -9.35 15.40 6.33
N ASN A 271 -8.40 15.19 5.42
CA ASN A 271 -7.45 14.07 5.47
C ASN A 271 -6.26 14.37 6.41
N ASN A 272 -6.56 14.45 7.70
CA ASN A 272 -5.62 14.83 8.77
C ASN A 272 -5.21 13.65 9.67
N ASN A 273 -5.76 12.45 9.46
CA ASN A 273 -5.40 11.23 10.16
C ASN A 273 -4.75 10.22 9.17
N LEU A 274 -3.56 10.57 8.67
CA LEU A 274 -2.84 9.72 7.72
C LEU A 274 -2.28 8.46 8.38
N LEU A 275 -2.23 7.34 7.65
CA LEU A 275 -1.57 6.12 8.14
C LEU A 275 -0.13 6.41 8.63
N GLU A 276 0.64 7.19 7.87
CA GLU A 276 1.91 7.76 8.31
C GLU A 276 1.69 9.20 8.81
N LEU A 277 1.52 9.35 10.13
CA LEU A 277 1.14 10.64 10.73
C LEU A 277 2.31 11.63 10.77
N ASP A 278 3.54 11.14 10.71
CA ASP A 278 4.75 11.96 10.64
C ASP A 278 4.91 12.71 9.30
N LEU A 279 4.14 12.36 8.26
CA LEU A 279 4.09 13.13 7.01
C LEU A 279 3.45 14.51 7.16
N LEU A 280 2.68 14.74 8.23
CA LEU A 280 2.04 16.02 8.53
C LEU A 280 2.87 16.92 9.47
N LYS A 281 4.05 16.47 9.90
CA LYS A 281 4.87 17.14 10.92
C LYS A 281 6.14 17.74 10.34
#